data_AF-A0A3S0EZ30-F1
#
_entry.id   AF-A0A3S0EZ30-F1
#
_cell.length_a   1.000
_cell.length_b   1.000
_cell.length_c   1.000
_cell.angle_alpha   90.00
_cell.angle_beta   90.00
_cell.angle_gamma   90.00
#
_symmetry.space_group_name_H-M   'P 1'
#
loop_
_entity.id
_entity.type
_entity.pdbx_description
1 polymer ?
#
loop_
_entity_poly.entity_id
_entity_poly.type
_entity_poly.pdbx_seq_one_letter_code
_entity_poly.pdbx_strand_id
1 'polypeptide(L)'
;MNRFFAYLANLSAFQRARAGDVAANFTLLETGLDLTAAELDRSLKCQPTDPAIGALPLKDVRAGRALYFDAGGDPVARITATEQQMQDAITAANAAAASANEAATTAANLYGILPGVAGQNGKTLRITGGVYTTDSWWGAPTALTVASNGLVLTANTTYHVDSSGGAFAVTLPVMAAKDWIKLVDIKGLCSLNNVTVNGGGNGTFRDGDATLVLDVDYDSVELVRTATGVIEQ
;
A
#
# COMPACT_ATOMS: atom_id res chain seq x y z
N MET A 1 26.16 -30.80 -38.52
CA MET A 1 27.54 -31.34 -38.45
C MET A 1 28.49 -30.17 -38.67
N ASN A 2 29.35 -29.85 -37.70
CA ASN A 2 30.22 -28.66 -37.76
C ASN A 2 31.30 -28.87 -38.84
N ARG A 3 31.35 -27.96 -39.83
CA ARG A 3 32.19 -28.06 -41.05
C ARG A 3 33.69 -28.11 -40.75
N PHE A 4 34.11 -27.60 -39.60
CA PHE A 4 35.49 -27.70 -39.15
C PHE A 4 35.95 -29.15 -38.93
N PHE A 5 35.07 -30.02 -38.44
CA PHE A 5 35.39 -31.44 -38.24
C PHE A 5 35.41 -32.24 -39.55
N ALA A 6 34.70 -31.78 -40.59
CA ALA A 6 34.78 -32.38 -41.93
C ALA A 6 36.15 -32.11 -42.60
N TYR A 7 36.78 -30.98 -42.30
CA TYR A 7 38.13 -30.65 -42.79
C TYR A 7 39.22 -31.55 -42.19
N LEU A 8 39.17 -31.79 -40.86
CA LEU A 8 40.11 -32.70 -40.19
C LEU A 8 39.99 -34.15 -40.69
N ALA A 9 38.79 -34.60 -41.04
CA ALA A 9 38.60 -35.92 -41.65
C ALA A 9 39.28 -36.02 -43.03
N ASN A 10 39.31 -34.96 -43.82
CA ASN A 10 39.99 -34.93 -45.12
C ASN A 10 41.53 -34.89 -45.01
N LEU A 11 42.09 -34.28 -43.96
CA LEU A 11 43.54 -34.32 -43.70
C LEU A 11 44.05 -35.74 -43.42
N SER A 12 43.22 -36.63 -42.88
CA SER A 12 43.58 -38.04 -42.67
C SER A 12 43.67 -38.85 -43.98
N ALA A 13 43.00 -38.40 -45.05
CA ALA A 13 43.15 -38.96 -46.38
C ALA A 13 44.51 -38.55 -47.01
N PHE A 14 44.99 -37.35 -46.68
CA PHE A 14 46.27 -36.80 -47.12
C PHE A 14 47.48 -37.65 -46.67
N GLN A 15 47.40 -38.29 -45.50
CA GLN A 15 48.50 -39.12 -44.98
C GLN A 15 48.64 -40.48 -45.69
N ARG A 16 47.64 -40.95 -46.43
CA ARG A 16 47.68 -42.25 -47.14
C ARG A 16 48.11 -42.17 -48.61
N ALA A 17 48.21 -40.98 -49.20
CA ALA A 17 48.55 -40.79 -50.62
C ALA A 17 50.01 -40.31 -50.81
N ARG A 18 51.01 -41.07 -50.35
CA ARG A 18 52.44 -40.69 -50.49
C ARG A 18 53.08 -41.00 -51.86
N ALA A 19 52.31 -41.44 -52.85
CA ALA A 19 52.78 -41.73 -54.21
C ALA A 19 51.89 -41.12 -55.31
N GLY A 20 51.15 -40.06 -54.99
CA GLY A 20 50.32 -39.34 -55.96
C GLY A 20 51.07 -38.20 -56.66
N ASP A 21 50.54 -37.76 -57.80
CA ASP A 21 51.02 -36.60 -58.55
C ASP A 21 51.14 -35.38 -57.63
N VAL A 22 52.36 -34.87 -57.51
CA VAL A 22 52.72 -33.73 -56.66
C VAL A 22 51.89 -32.50 -57.06
N ALA A 23 51.59 -32.32 -58.34
CA ALA A 23 50.77 -31.22 -58.81
C ALA A 23 49.34 -31.29 -58.26
N ALA A 24 48.72 -32.48 -58.27
CA ALA A 24 47.38 -32.67 -57.74
C ALA A 24 47.31 -32.41 -56.22
N ASN A 25 48.36 -32.74 -55.48
CA ASN A 25 48.45 -32.44 -54.04
C ASN A 25 48.57 -30.93 -53.76
N PHE A 26 49.30 -30.18 -54.57
CA PHE A 26 49.38 -28.73 -54.43
C PHE A 26 48.05 -28.05 -54.76
N THR A 27 47.31 -28.52 -55.77
CA THR A 27 45.97 -28.00 -56.08
C THR A 27 44.97 -28.23 -54.95
N LEU A 28 45.02 -29.39 -54.29
CA LEU A 28 44.19 -29.66 -53.12
C LEU A 28 44.56 -28.78 -51.92
N LEU A 29 45.86 -28.51 -51.72
CA LEU A 29 46.34 -27.61 -50.68
C LEU A 29 45.84 -26.17 -50.91
N GLU A 30 45.94 -25.68 -52.14
CA GLU A 30 45.45 -24.35 -52.55
C GLU A 30 43.93 -24.24 -52.31
N THR A 31 43.18 -25.26 -52.74
CA THR A 31 41.72 -25.33 -52.49
C THR A 31 41.40 -25.33 -50.98
N GLY A 32 42.19 -26.05 -50.17
CA GLY A 32 42.02 -26.06 -48.72
C GLY A 32 42.33 -24.72 -48.06
N LEU A 33 43.38 -24.04 -48.53
CA LEU A 33 43.76 -22.70 -48.06
C LEU A 33 42.72 -21.66 -48.44
N ASP A 34 42.18 -21.70 -49.66
CA ASP A 34 41.11 -20.81 -50.12
C ASP A 34 39.82 -21.01 -49.33
N LEU A 35 39.44 -22.25 -49.02
CA LEU A 35 38.29 -22.55 -48.17
C LEU A 35 38.49 -22.06 -46.74
N THR A 36 39.70 -22.23 -46.19
CA THR A 36 40.04 -21.74 -44.85
C THR A 36 40.00 -20.21 -44.83
N ALA A 37 40.58 -19.54 -45.83
CA ALA A 37 40.55 -18.10 -45.97
C ALA A 37 39.12 -17.57 -46.12
N ALA A 38 38.26 -18.24 -46.89
CA ALA A 38 36.85 -17.86 -47.04
C ALA A 38 36.04 -18.02 -45.74
N GLU A 39 36.30 -19.07 -44.95
CA GLU A 39 35.65 -19.24 -43.64
C GLU A 39 36.19 -18.26 -42.59
N LEU A 40 37.51 -17.98 -42.60
CA LEU A 40 38.10 -16.96 -41.74
C LEU A 40 37.53 -15.58 -42.10
N ASP A 41 37.45 -15.27 -43.39
CA ASP A 41 36.87 -14.05 -43.94
C ASP A 41 35.39 -13.92 -43.58
N ARG A 42 34.60 -15.01 -43.62
CA ARG A 42 33.21 -15.02 -43.12
C ARG A 42 33.13 -14.73 -41.62
N SER A 43 34.01 -15.32 -40.82
CA SER A 43 34.04 -15.12 -39.37
C SER A 43 34.51 -13.72 -38.98
N LEU A 44 35.39 -13.12 -39.78
CA LEU A 44 35.94 -11.78 -39.59
C LEU A 44 35.05 -10.69 -40.20
N LYS A 45 34.35 -10.98 -41.29
CA LYS A 45 33.33 -10.13 -41.92
C LYS A 45 31.94 -10.32 -41.30
N CYS A 46 31.85 -10.24 -39.99
CA CYS A 46 30.72 -9.51 -39.37
C CYS A 46 30.80 -8.03 -39.81
N GLN A 47 30.71 -7.79 -41.13
CA GLN A 47 30.58 -6.46 -41.70
C GLN A 47 29.11 -6.06 -41.53
N PRO A 48 28.84 -4.84 -41.06
CA PRO A 48 27.49 -4.36 -40.76
C PRO A 48 26.56 -4.26 -41.99
N THR A 49 26.99 -4.70 -43.18
CA THR A 49 26.30 -4.51 -44.46
C THR A 49 25.88 -5.81 -45.16
N ASP A 50 26.21 -7.00 -44.64
CA ASP A 50 25.71 -8.27 -45.20
C ASP A 50 24.46 -8.75 -44.44
N PRO A 51 23.24 -8.67 -45.04
CA PRO A 51 21.99 -9.02 -44.37
C PRO A 51 21.75 -10.53 -44.22
N ALA A 52 22.60 -11.39 -44.80
CA ALA A 52 22.37 -12.84 -44.83
C ALA A 52 22.95 -13.60 -43.63
N ILE A 53 23.83 -12.98 -42.84
CA ILE A 53 24.30 -13.51 -41.55
C ILE A 53 23.72 -12.55 -40.52
N GLY A 54 22.72 -13.00 -39.75
CA GLY A 54 22.00 -12.17 -38.77
C GLY A 54 22.97 -11.26 -38.02
N ALA A 55 22.95 -9.98 -38.37
CA ALA A 55 23.97 -9.04 -37.93
C ALA A 55 24.03 -9.10 -36.41
N LEU A 56 25.22 -9.33 -35.85
CA LEU A 56 25.38 -9.26 -34.40
C LEU A 56 24.78 -7.93 -33.92
N PRO A 57 23.92 -7.94 -32.90
CA PRO A 57 23.32 -6.71 -32.38
C PRO A 57 24.39 -5.65 -32.13
N LEU A 58 24.04 -4.38 -32.37
CA LEU A 58 24.95 -3.23 -32.20
C LEU A 58 25.75 -3.35 -30.90
N LYS A 59 27.01 -2.88 -30.88
CA LYS A 59 27.92 -3.05 -29.74
C LYS A 59 27.28 -2.61 -28.41
N ASP A 60 26.55 -1.51 -28.42
CA ASP A 60 25.88 -0.96 -27.24
C ASP A 60 24.71 -1.85 -26.76
N VAL A 61 24.14 -2.66 -27.66
CA VAL A 61 23.09 -3.65 -27.36
C VAL A 61 23.67 -4.92 -26.74
N ARG A 62 24.92 -5.28 -27.04
CA ARG A 62 25.60 -6.49 -26.52
C ARG A 62 26.55 -6.24 -25.36
N ALA A 63 26.93 -4.99 -25.09
CA ALA A 63 27.79 -4.65 -23.98
C ALA A 63 27.15 -5.10 -22.65
N GLY A 64 27.84 -5.97 -21.90
CA GLY A 64 27.35 -6.50 -20.63
C GLY A 64 26.22 -7.54 -20.74
N ARG A 65 25.95 -8.10 -21.93
CA ARG A 65 24.92 -9.14 -22.14
C ARG A 65 25.52 -10.40 -22.73
N ALA A 66 24.99 -11.55 -22.36
CA ALA A 66 25.31 -12.81 -23.01
C ALA A 66 24.54 -12.92 -24.34
N LEU A 67 25.24 -13.33 -25.40
CA LEU A 67 24.65 -13.62 -26.71
C LEU A 67 24.16 -15.08 -26.71
N TYR A 68 22.91 -15.28 -27.09
CA TYR A 68 22.32 -16.58 -27.33
C TYR A 68 21.86 -16.65 -28.77
N PHE A 69 21.77 -17.84 -29.35
CA PHE A 69 21.13 -18.04 -30.64
C PHE A 69 19.71 -18.56 -30.40
N ASP A 70 18.73 -17.99 -31.09
CA ASP A 70 17.36 -18.49 -31.05
C ASP A 70 17.18 -19.79 -31.86
N ALA A 71 15.95 -20.27 -31.96
CA ALA A 71 15.65 -21.50 -32.71
C ALA A 71 15.91 -21.39 -34.23
N GLY A 72 15.96 -20.17 -34.77
CA GLY A 72 16.32 -19.87 -36.16
C GLY A 72 17.83 -19.75 -36.38
N GLY A 73 18.61 -19.71 -35.30
CA GLY A 73 20.05 -19.47 -35.36
C GLY A 73 20.43 -18.00 -35.39
N ASP A 74 19.50 -17.09 -35.08
CA ASP A 74 19.77 -15.66 -35.02
C ASP A 74 20.30 -15.25 -33.64
N PRO A 75 21.34 -14.39 -33.56
CA PRO A 75 21.91 -13.95 -32.29
C PRO A 75 20.99 -12.95 -31.58
N VAL A 76 20.44 -13.34 -30.43
CA VAL A 76 19.61 -12.52 -29.56
C VAL A 76 20.36 -12.16 -28.28
N ALA A 77 20.35 -10.87 -27.92
CA ALA A 77 20.93 -10.40 -26.67
C ALA A 77 19.95 -10.66 -25.51
N ARG A 78 20.30 -11.56 -24.60
CA ARG A 78 19.48 -11.81 -23.40
C ARG A 78 20.07 -11.05 -22.22
N ILE A 79 19.26 -10.21 -21.60
CA ILE A 79 19.60 -9.62 -20.30
C ILE A 79 19.48 -10.75 -19.28
N THR A 80 20.61 -11.22 -18.77
CA THR A 80 20.62 -12.07 -17.58
C THR A 80 20.68 -11.13 -16.38
N ALA A 81 19.75 -11.25 -15.45
CA ALA A 81 19.82 -10.48 -14.21
C ALA A 81 21.18 -10.76 -13.55
N THR A 82 21.86 -9.71 -13.10
CA THR A 82 23.10 -9.88 -12.34
C THR A 82 22.81 -10.60 -11.02
N GLU A 83 23.83 -11.23 -10.43
CA GLU A 83 23.69 -11.83 -9.10
C GLU A 83 23.13 -10.83 -8.08
N GLN A 84 23.63 -9.59 -8.12
CA GLN A 84 23.13 -8.51 -7.27
C GLN A 84 21.63 -8.23 -7.52
N GLN A 85 21.19 -8.13 -8.78
CA GLN A 85 19.78 -7.90 -9.09
C GLN A 85 18.87 -9.04 -8.59
N MET A 86 19.36 -10.28 -8.63
CA MET A 86 18.64 -11.42 -8.07
C MET A 86 18.57 -11.35 -6.53
N GLN A 87 19.67 -10.99 -5.86
CA GLN A 87 19.69 -10.80 -4.41
C GLN A 87 18.80 -9.64 -3.95
N ASP A 88 18.78 -8.54 -4.70
CA ASP A 88 17.89 -7.40 -4.43
C ASP A 88 16.42 -7.81 -4.57
N ALA A 89 16.09 -8.59 -5.60
CA ALA A 89 14.73 -9.11 -5.80
C ALA A 89 14.30 -10.06 -4.68
N ILE A 90 15.20 -10.95 -4.21
CA ILE A 90 14.94 -11.83 -3.06
C ILE A 90 14.70 -11.02 -1.79
N THR A 91 15.54 -10.00 -1.54
CA THR A 91 15.41 -9.13 -0.38
C THR A 91 14.07 -8.38 -0.39
N ALA A 92 13.68 -7.81 -1.54
CA ALA A 92 12.41 -7.13 -1.71
C ALA A 92 11.21 -8.08 -1.51
N ALA A 93 11.29 -9.31 -2.03
CA ALA A 93 10.25 -10.32 -1.84
C ALA A 93 10.08 -10.70 -0.36
N ASN A 94 11.18 -10.88 0.37
CA ASN A 94 11.17 -11.20 1.81
C ASN A 94 10.58 -10.05 2.64
N ALA A 95 10.92 -8.80 2.32
CA ALA A 95 10.35 -7.63 2.99
C ALA A 95 8.83 -7.53 2.75
N ALA A 96 8.37 -7.77 1.52
CA ALA A 96 6.94 -7.79 1.20
C ALA A 96 6.20 -8.91 1.96
N ALA A 97 6.79 -10.10 2.05
CA ALA A 97 6.22 -11.21 2.82
C ALA A 97 6.13 -10.91 4.32
N ALA A 98 7.14 -10.27 4.90
CA ALA A 98 7.11 -9.82 6.29
C ALA A 98 5.97 -8.83 6.55
N SER A 99 5.84 -7.78 5.73
CA SER A 99 4.75 -6.81 5.83
C SER A 99 3.36 -7.45 5.68
N ALA A 100 3.22 -8.42 4.78
CA ALA A 100 1.96 -9.16 4.62
C ALA A 100 1.60 -9.98 5.87
N ASN A 101 2.58 -10.63 6.50
CA ASN A 101 2.38 -11.39 7.74
C ASN A 101 2.03 -10.50 8.94
N GLU A 102 2.65 -9.32 9.05
CA GLU A 102 2.32 -8.32 10.07
C GLU A 102 0.88 -7.82 9.91
N ALA A 103 0.46 -7.51 8.68
CA ALA A 103 -0.91 -7.09 8.38
C ALA A 103 -1.94 -8.20 8.69
N ALA A 104 -1.64 -9.45 8.31
CA ALA A 104 -2.51 -10.60 8.59
C ALA A 104 -2.66 -10.85 10.10
N THR A 105 -1.56 -10.76 10.86
CA THR A 105 -1.57 -10.89 12.33
C THR A 105 -2.40 -9.77 12.96
N THR A 106 -2.24 -8.54 12.48
CA THR A 106 -3.03 -7.39 12.95
C THR A 106 -4.52 -7.58 12.70
N ALA A 107 -4.89 -8.05 11.50
CA ALA A 107 -6.28 -8.33 11.14
C ALA A 107 -6.89 -9.47 11.99
N ALA A 108 -6.14 -10.55 12.20
CA ALA A 108 -6.57 -11.66 13.05
C ALA A 108 -6.81 -11.23 14.50
N ASN A 109 -5.90 -10.42 15.05
CA ASN A 109 -6.05 -9.86 16.40
C ASN A 109 -7.29 -8.96 16.49
N LEU A 110 -7.52 -8.09 15.50
CA LEU A 110 -8.70 -7.23 15.45
C LEU A 110 -9.99 -8.07 15.40
N TYR A 111 -10.03 -9.10 14.55
CA TYR A 111 -11.18 -9.98 14.42
C TYR A 111 -11.50 -10.74 15.70
N GLY A 112 -10.48 -11.20 16.44
CA GLY A 112 -10.65 -11.83 17.75
C GLY A 112 -11.27 -10.91 18.81
N ILE A 113 -11.09 -9.59 18.68
CA ILE A 113 -11.62 -8.59 19.61
C ILE A 113 -13.06 -8.19 19.27
N LEU A 114 -13.47 -8.26 17.99
CA LEU A 114 -14.80 -7.84 17.52
C LEU A 114 -15.99 -8.43 18.33
N PRO A 115 -16.00 -9.72 18.72
CA PRO A 115 -17.09 -10.26 19.54
C PRO A 115 -17.19 -9.61 20.93
N GLY A 116 -16.07 -9.13 21.49
CA GLY A 116 -16.02 -8.46 22.80
C GLY A 116 -16.40 -6.98 22.76
N VAL A 117 -16.53 -6.38 21.57
CA VAL A 117 -16.98 -4.97 21.39
C VAL A 117 -18.44 -4.87 20.94
N ALA A 118 -19.16 -5.98 20.86
CA ALA A 118 -20.61 -5.95 20.73
C ALA A 118 -21.23 -5.12 21.86
N GLY A 119 -21.95 -4.04 21.51
CA GLY A 119 -22.54 -3.10 22.48
C GLY A 119 -21.68 -1.87 22.81
N GLN A 120 -20.48 -1.71 22.21
CA GLN A 120 -19.63 -0.52 22.37
C GLN A 120 -19.86 0.50 21.22
N ASN A 121 -21.10 0.64 20.75
CA ASN A 121 -21.44 1.58 19.68
C ASN A 121 -21.00 3.00 20.04
N GLY A 122 -20.35 3.70 19.09
CA GLY A 122 -19.86 5.07 19.29
C GLY A 122 -18.52 5.17 20.04
N LYS A 123 -17.92 4.05 20.48
CA LYS A 123 -16.56 4.06 21.04
C LYS A 123 -15.51 3.80 19.98
N THR A 124 -14.34 4.40 20.18
CA THR A 124 -13.18 4.18 19.32
C THR A 124 -12.37 3.03 19.91
N LEU A 125 -12.10 2.01 19.10
CA LEU A 125 -11.20 0.95 19.50
C LEU A 125 -9.75 1.43 19.30
N ARG A 126 -8.98 1.53 20.39
CA ARG A 126 -7.55 1.82 20.30
C ARG A 126 -6.75 0.55 20.60
N ILE A 127 -5.86 0.19 19.69
CA ILE A 127 -4.95 -0.95 19.84
C ILE A 127 -3.54 -0.40 20.01
N THR A 128 -2.96 -0.55 21.19
CA THR A 128 -1.58 -0.13 21.49
C THR A 128 -0.82 -1.33 22.03
N GLY A 129 0.19 -1.81 21.30
CA GLY A 129 1.02 -2.94 21.74
C GLY A 129 0.24 -4.26 21.92
N GLY A 130 -0.82 -4.49 21.14
CA GLY A 130 -1.65 -5.70 21.23
C GLY A 130 -2.67 -5.71 22.36
N VAL A 131 -2.71 -4.66 23.18
CA VAL A 131 -3.78 -4.45 24.17
C VAL A 131 -4.84 -3.54 23.53
N TYR A 132 -6.11 -3.95 23.62
CA TYR A 132 -7.22 -3.10 23.22
C TYR A 132 -7.78 -2.36 24.43
N THR A 133 -8.04 -1.07 24.26
CA THR A 133 -8.83 -0.28 25.20
C THR A 133 -10.03 0.30 24.45
N THR A 134 -11.21 0.16 25.04
CA THR A 134 -12.40 0.88 24.60
C THR A 134 -12.41 2.20 25.33
N ASP A 135 -11.72 3.19 24.78
CA ASP A 135 -11.73 4.52 25.37
C ASP A 135 -12.92 5.29 24.79
N SER A 136 -13.70 5.92 25.65
CA SER A 136 -14.58 6.98 25.16
C SER A 136 -13.67 8.16 24.87
N TRP A 137 -13.55 8.55 23.59
CA TRP A 137 -12.77 9.72 23.17
C TRP A 137 -13.12 10.97 24.00
N TRP A 138 -14.33 11.02 24.55
CA TRP A 138 -14.89 12.13 25.32
C TRP A 138 -14.99 11.89 26.84
N GLY A 139 -14.31 10.87 27.38
CA GLY A 139 -14.47 10.44 28.78
C GLY A 139 -15.75 9.63 29.03
N ALA A 140 -15.93 9.12 30.25
CA ALA A 140 -17.15 8.41 30.63
C ALA A 140 -18.32 9.40 30.70
N PRO A 141 -19.35 9.28 29.85
CA PRO A 141 -20.45 10.24 29.84
C PRO A 141 -21.26 10.17 31.12
N THR A 142 -21.69 11.32 31.62
CA THR A 142 -22.58 11.40 32.79
C THR A 142 -24.02 11.30 32.34
N ALA A 143 -24.82 10.44 32.99
CA ALA A 143 -26.24 10.30 32.64
C ALA A 143 -27.05 11.49 33.21
N LEU A 144 -27.85 12.11 32.35
CA LEU A 144 -28.89 13.07 32.71
C LEU A 144 -30.25 12.39 32.56
N THR A 145 -31.05 12.48 33.60
CA THR A 145 -32.42 11.96 33.63
C THR A 145 -33.36 13.03 34.17
N VAL A 146 -34.66 12.74 34.27
CA VAL A 146 -35.61 13.64 34.95
C VAL A 146 -35.19 13.98 36.40
N ALA A 147 -34.44 13.10 37.08
CA ALA A 147 -33.91 13.38 38.42
C ALA A 147 -32.81 14.47 38.43
N SER A 148 -32.25 14.78 37.26
CA SER A 148 -31.27 15.85 37.04
C SER A 148 -31.93 17.22 36.83
N ASN A 149 -33.25 17.35 36.99
CA ASN A 149 -33.94 18.61 36.76
C ASN A 149 -33.39 19.74 37.66
N GLY A 150 -32.94 20.83 37.04
CA GLY A 150 -32.29 21.97 37.68
C GLY A 150 -30.79 21.80 37.94
N LEU A 151 -30.18 20.66 37.58
CA LEU A 151 -28.75 20.42 37.77
C LEU A 151 -27.91 21.45 36.97
N VAL A 152 -26.89 21.99 37.63
CA VAL A 152 -25.82 22.74 36.95
C VAL A 152 -24.81 21.76 36.41
N LEU A 153 -24.62 21.74 35.10
CA LEU A 153 -23.68 20.85 34.44
C LEU A 153 -22.24 21.24 34.78
N THR A 154 -21.31 20.33 34.52
CA THR A 154 -19.86 20.55 34.59
C THR A 154 -19.31 20.75 33.18
N ALA A 155 -18.42 21.74 33.02
CA ALA A 155 -17.74 22.02 31.76
C ALA A 155 -16.83 20.87 31.33
N ASN A 156 -16.49 20.81 30.04
CA ASN A 156 -15.64 19.81 29.40
C ASN A 156 -16.11 18.37 29.64
N THR A 157 -17.43 18.18 29.65
CA THR A 157 -18.07 16.90 29.98
C THR A 157 -19.11 16.53 28.92
N THR A 158 -19.16 15.24 28.57
CA THR A 158 -20.25 14.67 27.76
C THR A 158 -21.35 14.13 28.65
N TYR A 159 -22.59 14.41 28.29
CA TYR A 159 -23.78 13.89 28.96
C TYR A 159 -24.61 13.04 28.02
N HIS A 160 -25.11 11.94 28.55
CA HIS A 160 -26.15 11.14 27.90
C HIS A 160 -27.50 11.57 28.45
N VAL A 161 -28.35 12.08 27.57
CA VAL A 161 -29.68 12.59 27.88
C VAL A 161 -30.68 11.44 27.75
N ASP A 162 -31.39 11.14 28.84
CA ASP A 162 -32.49 10.18 28.89
C ASP A 162 -33.77 10.87 29.37
N SER A 163 -34.60 11.26 28.41
CA SER A 163 -35.90 11.91 28.64
C SER A 163 -37.06 10.91 28.77
N SER A 164 -36.81 9.61 28.94
CA SER A 164 -37.87 8.59 29.07
C SER A 164 -38.78 8.80 30.28
N GLY A 165 -38.29 9.48 31.32
CA GLY A 165 -39.04 9.84 32.52
C GLY A 165 -39.89 11.11 32.41
N GLY A 166 -39.84 11.82 31.27
CA GLY A 166 -40.50 13.11 31.05
C GLY A 166 -39.54 14.24 30.73
N ALA A 167 -40.10 15.39 30.35
CA ALA A 167 -39.34 16.61 30.09
C ALA A 167 -38.63 17.11 31.36
N PHE A 168 -37.44 17.69 31.20
CA PHE A 168 -36.68 18.28 32.30
C PHE A 168 -35.76 19.39 31.80
N ALA A 169 -35.22 20.17 32.73
CA ALA A 169 -34.30 21.26 32.43
C ALA A 169 -32.95 21.08 33.15
N VAL A 170 -31.88 21.54 32.53
CA VAL A 170 -30.52 21.63 33.11
C VAL A 170 -29.95 23.02 32.88
N THR A 171 -28.91 23.40 33.62
CA THR A 171 -28.30 24.72 33.51
C THR A 171 -26.81 24.60 33.18
N LEU A 172 -26.33 25.39 32.23
CA LEU A 172 -24.89 25.45 31.96
C LEU A 172 -24.13 26.08 33.15
N PRO A 173 -22.95 25.56 33.52
CA PRO A 173 -22.07 26.23 34.47
C PRO A 173 -21.52 27.51 33.86
N VAL A 174 -20.95 28.42 34.65
CA VAL A 174 -20.12 29.50 34.08
C VAL A 174 -18.92 28.87 33.39
N MET A 175 -18.83 29.02 32.07
CA MET A 175 -17.80 28.45 31.21
C MET A 175 -16.76 29.50 30.84
N ALA A 176 -15.48 29.11 30.83
CA ALA A 176 -14.40 29.90 30.25
C ALA A 176 -14.40 29.75 28.72
N ALA A 177 -13.74 30.67 28.00
CA ALA A 177 -13.60 30.55 26.55
C ALA A 177 -12.93 29.21 26.18
N LYS A 178 -13.51 28.51 25.19
CA LYS A 178 -13.16 27.16 24.72
C LYS A 178 -13.60 25.99 25.61
N ASP A 179 -14.21 26.24 26.76
CA ASP A 179 -14.92 25.18 27.45
C ASP A 179 -16.08 24.67 26.58
N TRP A 180 -16.36 23.38 26.68
CA TRP A 180 -17.41 22.73 25.90
C TRP A 180 -18.30 21.85 26.78
N ILE A 181 -19.54 21.64 26.37
CA ILE A 181 -20.44 20.63 26.93
C ILE A 181 -21.10 19.92 25.75
N LYS A 182 -21.11 18.59 25.78
CA LYS A 182 -21.79 17.79 24.75
C LYS A 182 -22.99 17.07 25.36
N LEU A 183 -24.13 17.17 24.70
CA LEU A 183 -25.37 16.51 25.09
C LEU A 183 -25.76 15.54 23.97
N VAL A 184 -26.04 14.29 24.31
CA VAL A 184 -26.41 13.25 23.34
C VAL A 184 -27.71 12.60 23.79
N ASP A 185 -28.78 12.69 23.00
CA ASP A 185 -29.99 11.92 23.25
C ASP A 185 -29.73 10.44 22.96
N ILE A 186 -29.78 9.62 24.01
CA ILE A 186 -29.52 8.18 23.91
C ILE A 186 -30.80 7.35 23.80
N LYS A 187 -31.98 7.95 23.98
CA LYS A 187 -33.26 7.23 23.94
C LYS A 187 -34.09 7.54 22.70
N GLY A 188 -33.87 8.68 22.06
CA GLY A 188 -34.68 9.10 20.91
C GLY A 188 -36.07 9.51 21.36
N LEU A 189 -36.15 10.28 22.45
CA LEU A 189 -37.41 10.71 23.06
C LEU A 189 -37.46 12.22 23.31
N CYS A 190 -36.47 12.98 22.84
CA CYS A 190 -36.45 14.43 22.99
C CYS A 190 -37.60 15.13 22.23
N SER A 191 -38.11 14.56 21.14
CA SER A 191 -39.27 15.13 20.41
C SER A 191 -40.60 15.02 21.18
N LEU A 192 -40.68 14.05 22.10
CA LEU A 192 -41.84 13.83 22.97
C LEU A 192 -41.68 14.53 24.33
N ASN A 193 -40.48 14.46 24.87
CA ASN A 193 -40.12 14.93 26.21
C ASN A 193 -38.90 15.86 26.10
N ASN A 194 -39.17 17.09 25.64
CA ASN A 194 -38.10 18.06 25.35
C ASN A 194 -37.22 18.30 26.59
N VAL A 195 -35.93 18.48 26.34
CA VAL A 195 -34.96 18.84 27.37
C VAL A 195 -34.52 20.27 27.20
N THR A 196 -34.71 21.10 28.21
CA THR A 196 -34.34 22.52 28.17
C THR A 196 -32.95 22.74 28.78
N VAL A 197 -32.08 23.45 28.08
CA VAL A 197 -30.76 23.84 28.56
C VAL A 197 -30.77 25.35 28.81
N ASN A 198 -30.69 25.75 30.08
CA ASN A 198 -30.62 27.14 30.48
C ASN A 198 -29.18 27.67 30.32
N GLY A 199 -29.02 28.83 29.69
CA GLY A 199 -27.69 29.44 29.45
C GLY A 199 -26.94 29.80 30.73
N GLY A 200 -27.66 30.01 31.84
CA GLY A 200 -27.10 30.32 33.15
C GLY A 200 -26.29 31.63 33.12
N GLY A 201 -25.09 31.60 33.72
CA GLY A 201 -24.19 32.76 33.74
C GLY A 201 -23.44 33.03 32.43
N ASN A 202 -23.69 32.26 31.37
CA ASN A 202 -22.98 32.41 30.10
C ASN A 202 -23.61 33.43 29.14
N GLY A 203 -24.77 34.00 29.47
CA GLY A 203 -25.51 34.85 28.52
C GLY A 203 -26.36 33.99 27.58
N THR A 204 -26.44 34.39 26.30
CA THR A 204 -27.36 33.79 25.33
C THR A 204 -26.70 32.72 24.46
N PHE A 205 -27.53 31.81 23.95
CA PHE A 205 -27.19 30.91 22.85
C PHE A 205 -27.11 31.70 21.53
N ARG A 206 -26.86 30.97 20.43
CA ARG A 206 -26.98 31.50 19.06
C ARG A 206 -28.38 32.13 18.92
N ASP A 207 -28.44 33.25 18.21
CA ASP A 207 -29.68 34.03 17.96
C ASP A 207 -30.28 34.78 19.16
N GLY A 208 -29.62 34.77 20.32
CA GLY A 208 -29.96 35.63 21.45
C GLY A 208 -30.91 35.01 22.48
N ASP A 209 -31.24 33.73 22.33
CA ASP A 209 -32.11 33.03 23.27
C ASP A 209 -31.39 32.71 24.58
N ALA A 210 -32.11 32.78 25.70
CA ALA A 210 -31.60 32.43 27.03
C ALA A 210 -31.61 30.91 27.30
N THR A 211 -32.30 30.15 26.45
CA THR A 211 -32.53 28.70 26.59
C THR A 211 -32.40 28.01 25.25
N LEU A 212 -31.79 26.84 25.22
CA LEU A 212 -31.82 25.90 24.09
C LEU A 212 -32.80 24.78 24.43
N VAL A 213 -33.59 24.32 23.46
CA VAL A 213 -34.52 23.20 23.61
C VAL A 213 -34.04 22.05 22.73
N LEU A 214 -33.80 20.89 23.32
CA LEU A 214 -33.52 19.66 22.59
C LEU A 214 -34.86 18.97 22.32
N ASP A 215 -35.28 18.94 21.06
CA ASP A 215 -36.56 18.41 20.60
C ASP A 215 -36.45 17.47 19.39
N VAL A 216 -35.23 17.07 19.04
CA VAL A 216 -34.95 16.11 17.95
C VAL A 216 -34.48 14.78 18.55
N ASP A 217 -35.08 13.68 18.10
CA ASP A 217 -34.74 12.33 18.57
C ASP A 217 -33.38 11.87 18.06
N TYR A 218 -32.60 11.23 18.94
CA TYR A 218 -31.26 10.69 18.66
C TYR A 218 -30.25 11.74 18.17
N ASP A 219 -30.53 13.01 18.45
CA ASP A 219 -29.62 14.09 18.11
C ASP A 219 -28.53 14.28 19.16
N SER A 220 -27.48 14.99 18.78
CA SER A 220 -26.44 15.44 19.69
C SER A 220 -26.07 16.88 19.41
N VAL A 221 -25.86 17.64 20.47
CA VAL A 221 -25.43 19.03 20.37
C VAL A 221 -24.12 19.24 21.14
N GLU A 222 -23.18 19.96 20.54
CA GLU A 222 -21.98 20.44 21.23
C GLU A 222 -22.07 21.95 21.46
N LEU A 223 -22.02 22.34 22.73
CA LEU A 223 -22.10 23.72 23.17
C LEU A 223 -20.70 24.20 23.52
N VAL A 224 -20.17 25.13 22.73
CA VAL A 224 -18.82 25.66 22.93
C VAL A 224 -18.88 27.12 23.35
N ARG A 225 -18.19 27.46 24.44
CA ARG A 225 -18.06 28.84 24.90
C ARG A 225 -17.08 29.60 24.00
N THR A 226 -17.57 30.66 23.37
CA THR A 226 -16.75 31.62 22.61
C THR A 226 -16.50 32.90 23.44
N ALA A 227 -15.79 33.86 22.86
CA ALA A 227 -15.57 35.16 23.49
C ALA A 227 -16.87 35.97 23.70
N THR A 228 -17.92 35.72 22.89
CA THR A 228 -19.14 36.54 22.86
C THR A 228 -20.40 35.81 23.31
N GLY A 229 -20.35 34.50 23.53
CA GLY A 229 -21.54 33.70 23.84
C GLY A 229 -21.28 32.20 23.79
N VAL A 230 -22.34 31.40 23.85
CA VAL A 230 -22.28 29.96 23.60
C VAL A 230 -22.76 29.70 22.17
N ILE A 231 -21.96 28.97 21.38
CA ILE A 231 -22.35 28.54 20.04
C ILE A 231 -22.71 27.06 20.05
N GLU A 232 -23.63 26.72 19.17
CA GLU A 232 -24.04 25.36 18.85
C GLU A 232 -23.22 24.85 17.66
N GLN A 233 -22.63 23.65 17.79
CA GLN A 233 -21.90 22.93 16.76
C GLN A 233 -22.45 21.54 16.53
#